data_AF-A0A8S3TPS8-F1
#
_entry.id   AF-A0A8S3TPS8-F1
#
_cell.length_a   1.000
_cell.length_b   1.000
_cell.length_c   1.000
_cell.angle_alpha   90.00
_cell.angle_beta   90.00
_cell.angle_gamma   90.00
#
_symmetry.space_group_name_H-M   'P 1'
#
loop_
_entity.id
_entity.type
_entity.pdbx_description
1 polymer ?
#
loop_
_entity_poly.entity_id
_entity_poly.type
_entity_poly.pdbx_seq_one_letter_code
_entity_poly.pdbx_strand_id
1 'polypeptide(L)'
;MHKHRPLVKPMIIVGTDGYILSILGPYFADGHNNDASITKHAITNNLENITAWLQDDDICIVDRGFRDAVQYLEDQGYMVKMPVCMVKGKKQLTTNEANLTRLVTKCRWVVESTNARLKQFHFFEKVVPNTMISSIGDLVKITGGILNKYKRPLVCNPENEEVAKKMLDRSVLVNSLQTYVEENNLIRRRTVYLPINASGTVLENFPKLTEEMLRDITLGIYQLKQAPGYTREHLSESGNYELLLCKESETLLQVKIQSRHSKSTIHTLWIDYNAGSSVQKPVNGWYCTCKVGARMVGCCAHVASVLWYLGLERHMKSLKPSRLSGNTSISYAHTSTLSVNPSTSAGIEE
;
A
#
# COMPACT_ATOMS: atom_id res chain seq x y z
N MET A 1 -1.14 -19.13 -9.29
CA MET A 1 -2.52 -18.61 -9.34
C MET A 1 -2.57 -17.34 -10.17
N HIS A 2 -3.01 -17.50 -11.43
CA HIS A 2 -3.11 -16.42 -12.40
C HIS A 2 -4.33 -15.53 -12.12
N LYS A 3 -4.17 -14.20 -12.13
CA LYS A 3 -5.20 -13.24 -11.68
C LYS A 3 -6.33 -12.97 -12.67
N HIS A 4 -6.19 -13.34 -13.94
CA HIS A 4 -7.11 -12.84 -14.98
C HIS A 4 -8.26 -13.78 -15.33
N ARG A 5 -8.08 -15.10 -15.19
CA ARG A 5 -9.11 -16.12 -15.50
C ARG A 5 -8.92 -17.39 -14.66
N PRO A 6 -9.03 -17.32 -13.32
CA PRO A 6 -8.97 -18.53 -12.51
C PRO A 6 -10.20 -19.42 -12.79
N LEU A 7 -10.00 -20.73 -12.88
CA LEU A 7 -11.09 -21.72 -12.85
C LEU A 7 -11.45 -22.11 -11.41
N VAL A 8 -10.41 -22.15 -10.56
CA VAL A 8 -10.54 -22.44 -9.14
C VAL A 8 -9.70 -21.46 -8.32
N LYS A 9 -10.09 -21.27 -7.06
CA LYS A 9 -9.37 -20.45 -6.08
C LYS A 9 -9.35 -21.14 -4.70
N PRO A 10 -8.21 -21.18 -4.02
CA PRO A 10 -8.15 -21.47 -2.59
C PRO A 10 -8.42 -20.19 -1.78
N MET A 11 -8.87 -20.35 -0.54
CA MET A 11 -8.91 -19.30 0.46
C MET A 11 -7.90 -19.64 1.56
N ILE A 12 -7.07 -18.67 1.96
CA ILE A 12 -6.01 -18.89 2.94
C ILE A 12 -6.36 -18.11 4.20
N ILE A 13 -6.32 -18.79 5.34
CA ILE A 13 -6.42 -18.18 6.67
C ILE A 13 -5.01 -18.07 7.22
N VAL A 14 -4.64 -16.86 7.66
CA VAL A 14 -3.27 -16.51 8.04
C VAL A 14 -3.28 -15.87 9.42
N GLY A 15 -2.40 -16.32 10.31
CA GLY A 15 -2.14 -15.70 11.60
C GLY A 15 -1.49 -14.33 11.47
N THR A 16 -1.47 -13.56 12.55
CA THR A 16 -0.89 -12.20 12.58
C THR A 16 0.62 -12.19 12.36
N ASP A 17 1.29 -13.30 12.66
CA ASP A 17 2.71 -13.55 12.44
C ASP A 17 3.05 -14.03 11.01
N GLY A 18 2.03 -14.36 10.20
CA GLY A 18 2.18 -14.83 8.83
C GLY A 18 2.19 -16.35 8.65
N TYR A 19 1.98 -17.15 9.70
CA TYR A 19 1.74 -18.57 9.53
C TYR A 19 0.40 -18.83 8.85
N ILE A 20 0.39 -19.81 7.95
CA ILE A 20 -0.83 -20.28 7.31
C ILE A 20 -1.52 -21.24 8.27
N LEU A 21 -2.69 -20.87 8.77
CA LEU A 21 -3.47 -21.68 9.70
C LEU A 21 -4.32 -22.71 8.96
N SER A 22 -4.89 -22.31 7.82
CA SER A 22 -5.71 -23.19 6.98
C SER A 22 -5.68 -22.73 5.53
N ILE A 23 -5.86 -23.69 4.60
CA ILE A 23 -6.04 -23.47 3.17
C ILE A 23 -7.31 -24.19 2.77
N LEU A 24 -8.38 -23.43 2.62
CA LEU A 24 -9.69 -23.91 2.24
C LEU A 24 -9.82 -24.03 0.72
N GLY A 25 -10.63 -25.00 0.30
CA GLY A 25 -10.92 -25.28 -1.11
C GLY A 25 -10.01 -26.36 -1.72
N PRO A 26 -9.82 -26.35 -3.05
CA PRO A 26 -10.10 -25.27 -3.96
C PRO A 26 -11.61 -25.14 -4.27
N TYR A 27 -12.08 -23.90 -4.40
CA TYR A 27 -13.46 -23.59 -4.80
C TYR A 27 -13.51 -23.18 -6.27
N PHE A 28 -14.63 -23.41 -6.96
CA PHE A 28 -14.82 -22.83 -8.29
C PHE A 28 -14.75 -21.30 -8.21
N ALA A 29 -14.11 -20.67 -9.20
CA ALA A 29 -13.97 -19.22 -9.25
C ALA A 29 -15.20 -18.57 -9.89
N ASP A 30 -16.36 -18.77 -9.27
CA ASP A 30 -17.67 -18.25 -9.71
C ASP A 30 -18.27 -17.27 -8.69
N GLY A 31 -19.45 -16.72 -9.01
CA GLY A 31 -20.15 -15.77 -8.15
C GLY A 31 -20.74 -16.39 -6.87
N HIS A 32 -21.00 -17.71 -6.87
CA HIS A 32 -21.53 -18.44 -5.73
C HIS A 32 -20.47 -18.63 -4.64
N ASN A 33 -19.24 -18.90 -5.06
CA ASN A 33 -18.07 -19.06 -4.19
C ASN A 33 -17.35 -17.72 -3.98
N ASN A 34 -18.08 -16.64 -3.72
CA ASN A 34 -17.45 -15.39 -3.29
C ASN A 34 -16.86 -15.54 -1.87
N ASP A 35 -15.97 -14.63 -1.49
CA ASP A 35 -15.19 -14.78 -0.27
C ASP A 35 -16.08 -14.76 0.99
N ALA A 36 -17.13 -13.94 1.01
CA ALA A 36 -18.11 -13.93 2.09
C ALA A 36 -18.85 -15.28 2.24
N SER A 37 -19.24 -15.89 1.12
CA SER A 37 -20.00 -17.15 1.12
C SER A 37 -19.13 -18.33 1.55
N ILE A 38 -17.87 -18.37 1.09
CA ILE A 38 -16.89 -19.36 1.52
C ILE A 38 -16.65 -19.27 3.03
N THR A 39 -16.46 -18.07 3.58
CA THR A 39 -16.24 -17.89 5.02
C THR A 39 -17.41 -18.36 5.86
N LYS A 40 -18.64 -17.99 5.49
CA LYS A 40 -19.85 -18.46 6.18
C LYS A 40 -19.91 -19.98 6.17
N HIS A 41 -19.77 -20.59 4.99
CA HIS A 41 -19.78 -22.04 4.84
C HIS A 41 -18.69 -22.72 5.69
N ALA A 42 -17.47 -22.16 5.71
CA ALA A 42 -16.35 -22.73 6.45
C ALA A 42 -16.62 -22.78 7.96
N ILE A 43 -17.14 -21.69 8.52
CA ILE A 43 -17.43 -21.58 9.96
C ILE A 43 -18.66 -22.41 10.32
N THR A 44 -19.77 -22.29 9.57
CA THR A 44 -21.01 -23.03 9.86
C THR A 44 -20.79 -24.55 9.86
N ASN A 45 -20.00 -25.06 8.93
CA ASN A 45 -19.74 -26.50 8.79
C ASN A 45 -18.49 -26.97 9.56
N ASN A 46 -17.89 -26.10 10.37
CA ASN A 46 -16.66 -26.37 11.11
C ASN A 46 -15.55 -27.02 10.24
N LEU A 47 -15.32 -26.47 9.04
CA LEU A 47 -14.32 -27.01 8.12
C LEU A 47 -12.93 -26.99 8.75
N GLU A 48 -12.18 -28.08 8.59
CA GLU A 48 -10.83 -28.25 9.19
C GLU A 48 -10.80 -27.96 10.71
N ASN A 49 -11.93 -28.20 11.40
CA ASN A 49 -12.11 -27.96 12.82
C ASN A 49 -11.82 -26.50 13.23
N ILE A 50 -12.19 -25.54 12.37
CA ILE A 50 -11.96 -24.10 12.57
C ILE A 50 -12.45 -23.56 13.92
N THR A 51 -13.57 -24.08 14.43
CA THR A 51 -14.13 -23.63 15.71
C THR A 51 -13.36 -24.16 16.92
N ALA A 52 -12.38 -25.04 16.74
CA ALA A 52 -11.53 -25.50 17.84
C ALA A 52 -10.32 -24.58 18.08
N TRP A 53 -9.97 -23.72 17.11
CA TRP A 53 -8.84 -22.81 17.21
C TRP A 53 -9.21 -21.34 17.00
N LEU A 54 -10.44 -21.03 16.59
CA LEU A 54 -11.03 -19.71 16.79
C LEU A 54 -11.73 -19.64 18.15
N GLN A 55 -11.57 -18.51 18.84
CA GLN A 55 -12.20 -18.22 20.12
C GLN A 55 -13.09 -16.98 20.04
N ASP A 56 -14.00 -16.85 20.99
CA ASP A 56 -14.77 -15.61 21.18
C ASP A 56 -13.80 -14.43 21.31
N ASP A 57 -14.21 -13.28 20.78
CA ASP A 57 -13.41 -12.04 20.71
C ASP A 57 -12.17 -12.09 19.80
N ASP A 58 -11.93 -13.17 19.04
CA ASP A 58 -10.86 -13.18 18.04
C ASP A 58 -11.06 -12.09 16.98
N ILE A 59 -9.94 -11.44 16.59
CA ILE A 59 -9.98 -10.34 15.62
C ILE A 59 -9.87 -10.85 14.19
N CYS A 60 -10.98 -10.80 13.46
CA CYS A 60 -11.05 -11.14 12.04
C CYS A 60 -10.72 -9.91 11.17
N ILE A 61 -9.52 -9.89 10.56
CA ILE A 61 -9.12 -8.83 9.63
C ILE A 61 -9.44 -9.23 8.19
N VAL A 62 -10.46 -8.60 7.60
CA VAL A 62 -10.97 -8.96 6.28
C VAL A 62 -10.85 -7.82 5.28
N ASP A 63 -10.89 -8.15 3.99
CA ASP A 63 -10.97 -7.14 2.93
C ASP A 63 -12.43 -6.75 2.63
N ARG A 64 -12.63 -5.85 1.66
CA ARG A 64 -13.96 -5.33 1.32
C ARG A 64 -14.88 -6.35 0.63
N GLY A 65 -14.34 -7.46 0.11
CA GLY A 65 -15.09 -8.56 -0.50
C GLY A 65 -15.83 -9.42 0.54
N PHE A 66 -15.49 -9.30 1.82
CA PHE A 66 -16.14 -10.01 2.92
C PHE A 66 -17.29 -9.21 3.55
N ARG A 67 -17.69 -8.08 2.96
CA ARG A 67 -18.74 -7.20 3.51
C ARG A 67 -19.98 -7.98 3.95
N ASP A 68 -20.44 -8.91 3.11
CA ASP A 68 -21.68 -9.64 3.37
C ASP A 68 -21.53 -10.74 4.44
N ALA A 69 -20.30 -11.00 4.92
CA ALA A 69 -20.00 -11.89 6.03
C ALA A 69 -19.73 -11.16 7.36
N VAL A 70 -19.62 -9.82 7.37
CA VAL A 70 -19.29 -9.05 8.58
C VAL A 70 -20.30 -9.32 9.71
N GLN A 71 -21.59 -9.08 9.45
CA GLN A 71 -22.63 -9.29 10.48
C GLN A 71 -22.64 -10.72 10.99
N TYR A 72 -22.52 -11.70 10.08
CA TYR A 72 -22.47 -13.11 10.46
C TYR A 72 -21.29 -13.41 11.40
N LEU A 73 -20.09 -12.91 11.08
CA LEU A 73 -18.92 -13.13 11.92
C LEU A 73 -19.07 -12.48 13.31
N GLU A 74 -19.68 -11.30 13.38
CA GLU A 74 -19.99 -10.62 14.64
C GLU A 74 -21.03 -11.40 15.46
N ASP A 75 -22.07 -11.95 14.81
CA ASP A 75 -23.08 -12.81 15.44
C ASP A 75 -22.48 -14.14 15.95
N GLN A 76 -21.35 -14.57 15.40
CA GLN A 76 -20.58 -15.73 15.89
C GLN A 76 -19.60 -15.37 17.02
N GLY A 77 -19.59 -14.13 17.52
CA GLY A 77 -18.75 -13.71 18.64
C GLY A 77 -17.37 -13.16 18.26
N TYR A 78 -17.09 -12.94 16.97
CA TYR A 78 -15.79 -12.43 16.52
C TYR A 78 -15.76 -10.91 16.35
N MET A 79 -14.59 -10.30 16.58
CA MET A 79 -14.36 -8.89 16.32
C MET A 79 -13.91 -8.66 14.86
N VAL A 80 -14.79 -8.12 14.02
CA VAL A 80 -14.46 -7.91 12.59
C VAL A 80 -13.85 -6.54 12.33
N LYS A 81 -12.71 -6.50 11.62
CA LYS A 81 -12.05 -5.28 11.15
C LYS A 81 -11.92 -5.29 9.64
N MET A 82 -12.54 -4.32 8.97
CA MET A 82 -12.57 -4.18 7.52
C MET A 82 -12.27 -2.73 7.09
N PRO A 83 -11.60 -2.50 5.94
CA PRO A 83 -11.48 -1.16 5.36
C PRO A 83 -12.86 -0.52 5.14
N VAL A 84 -13.00 0.75 5.49
CA VAL A 84 -14.29 1.45 5.43
C VAL A 84 -14.82 1.48 3.99
N CYS A 85 -16.08 1.09 3.87
CA CYS A 85 -16.81 1.17 2.61
C CYS A 85 -17.40 2.57 2.45
N MET A 86 -17.03 3.23 1.36
CA MET A 86 -17.51 4.59 1.10
C MET A 86 -19.02 4.57 0.81
N VAL A 87 -19.76 5.40 1.54
CA VAL A 87 -21.21 5.57 1.35
C VAL A 87 -21.48 6.16 -0.04
N LYS A 88 -22.58 5.71 -0.66
CA LYS A 88 -23.01 6.21 -1.98
C LYS A 88 -23.18 7.73 -1.93
N GLY A 89 -22.64 8.42 -2.93
CA GLY A 89 -22.70 9.89 -3.03
C GLY A 89 -21.55 10.64 -2.34
N LYS A 90 -20.83 10.02 -1.38
CA LYS A 90 -19.60 10.62 -0.84
C LYS A 90 -18.44 10.44 -1.82
N LYS A 91 -17.62 11.48 -1.97
CA LYS A 91 -16.40 11.46 -2.81
C LYS A 91 -15.13 11.11 -2.03
N GLN A 92 -15.16 11.29 -0.71
CA GLN A 92 -14.01 11.12 0.17
C GLN A 92 -14.45 10.56 1.53
N LEU A 93 -13.55 9.79 2.16
CA LEU A 93 -13.68 9.36 3.56
C LEU A 93 -13.28 10.48 4.51
N THR A 94 -13.91 10.54 5.69
CA THR A 94 -13.45 11.42 6.78
C THR A 94 -12.02 11.04 7.21
N THR A 95 -11.31 11.95 7.88
CA THR A 95 -9.97 11.67 8.42
C THR A 95 -9.94 10.39 9.27
N ASN A 96 -10.92 10.24 10.18
CA ASN A 96 -11.03 9.07 11.05
C ASN A 96 -11.25 7.77 10.24
N GLU A 97 -12.25 7.74 9.33
CA GLU A 97 -12.51 6.58 8.47
C GLU A 97 -11.31 6.20 7.60
N ALA A 98 -10.60 7.20 7.08
CA ALA A 98 -9.41 7.00 6.25
C ALA A 98 -8.21 6.48 7.07
N ASN A 99 -8.05 6.96 8.31
CA ASN A 99 -7.07 6.47 9.27
C ASN A 99 -7.33 5.02 9.67
N LEU A 100 -8.57 4.70 10.09
CA LEU A 100 -8.99 3.32 10.40
C LEU A 100 -8.77 2.37 9.22
N THR A 101 -9.15 2.80 8.02
CA THR A 101 -8.88 2.06 6.78
C THR A 101 -7.38 1.78 6.60
N ARG A 102 -6.51 2.74 6.92
CA ARG A 102 -5.05 2.56 6.80
C ARG A 102 -4.51 1.58 7.83
N LEU A 103 -5.00 1.61 9.07
CA LEU A 103 -4.62 0.67 10.13
C LEU A 103 -4.97 -0.76 9.71
N VAL A 104 -6.22 -0.99 9.30
CA VAL A 104 -6.68 -2.30 8.83
C VAL A 104 -5.85 -2.79 7.63
N THR A 105 -5.60 -1.93 6.64
CA THR A 105 -4.79 -2.32 5.47
C THR A 105 -3.31 -2.54 5.79
N LYS A 106 -2.78 -1.97 6.88
CA LYS A 106 -1.42 -2.24 7.37
C LYS A 106 -1.34 -3.65 7.95
N CYS A 107 -2.28 -4.04 8.80
CA CYS A 107 -2.32 -5.38 9.38
C CYS A 107 -2.58 -6.45 8.30
N ARG A 108 -3.51 -6.18 7.37
CA ARG A 108 -3.85 -7.07 6.26
C ARG A 108 -2.67 -7.36 5.31
N TRP A 109 -1.60 -6.57 5.36
CA TRP A 109 -0.39 -6.82 4.57
C TRP A 109 0.18 -8.22 4.79
N VAL A 110 0.01 -8.81 5.98
CA VAL A 110 0.45 -10.18 6.28
C VAL A 110 -0.15 -11.20 5.30
N VAL A 111 -1.44 -11.07 5.00
CA VAL A 111 -2.16 -11.93 4.05
C VAL A 111 -1.62 -11.76 2.63
N GLU A 112 -1.35 -10.51 2.22
CA GLU A 112 -0.79 -10.23 0.90
C GLU A 112 0.62 -10.81 0.75
N SER A 113 1.44 -10.70 1.78
CA SER A 113 2.80 -11.24 1.82
C SER A 113 2.84 -12.76 1.84
N THR A 114 1.95 -13.41 2.59
CA THR A 114 1.81 -14.88 2.57
C THR A 114 1.37 -15.38 1.19
N ASN A 115 0.40 -14.70 0.56
CA ASN A 115 0.02 -14.96 -0.83
C ASN A 115 1.18 -14.75 -1.81
N ALA A 116 2.02 -13.74 -1.58
CA ALA A 116 3.20 -13.50 -2.41
C ALA A 116 4.24 -14.63 -2.27
N ARG A 117 4.47 -15.13 -1.05
CA ARG A 117 5.36 -16.28 -0.79
C ARG A 117 4.90 -17.54 -1.53
N LEU A 118 3.59 -17.82 -1.55
CA LEU A 118 3.05 -18.94 -2.35
C LEU A 118 3.30 -18.76 -3.85
N LYS A 119 3.20 -17.53 -4.36
CA LYS A 119 3.42 -17.22 -5.78
C LYS A 119 4.88 -17.25 -6.21
N GLN A 120 5.84 -17.31 -5.27
CA GLN A 120 7.26 -17.47 -5.59
C GLN A 120 7.61 -18.89 -6.02
N PHE A 121 6.75 -19.87 -5.74
CA PHE A 121 6.94 -21.22 -6.27
C PHE A 121 6.62 -21.21 -7.76
N HIS A 122 7.61 -21.62 -8.56
CA HIS A 122 7.54 -21.54 -10.02
C HIS A 122 6.29 -22.21 -10.61
N PHE A 123 5.83 -23.29 -9.99
CA PHE A 123 4.59 -23.97 -10.37
C PHE A 123 3.37 -23.04 -10.32
N PHE A 124 3.23 -22.21 -9.29
CA PHE A 124 2.11 -21.27 -9.15
C PHE A 124 2.35 -19.92 -9.81
N GLU A 125 3.58 -19.62 -10.23
CA GLU A 125 3.90 -18.40 -10.96
C GLU A 125 3.26 -18.42 -12.36
N LYS A 126 3.25 -19.61 -13.00
CA LYS A 126 2.74 -19.83 -14.35
C LYS A 126 1.27 -20.25 -14.37
N VAL A 127 0.69 -20.30 -15.58
CA VAL A 127 -0.63 -20.90 -15.80
C VAL A 127 -0.52 -22.41 -15.61
N VAL A 128 -1.32 -22.95 -14.69
CA VAL A 128 -1.35 -24.38 -14.39
C VAL A 128 -2.33 -25.07 -15.36
N PRO A 129 -1.98 -26.22 -15.96
CA PRO A 129 -2.88 -26.97 -16.82
C PRO A 129 -4.17 -27.43 -16.10
N ASN A 130 -5.29 -27.46 -16.83
CA ASN A 130 -6.59 -27.88 -16.28
C ASN A 130 -6.61 -29.34 -15.80
N THR A 131 -5.71 -30.18 -16.32
CA THR A 131 -5.55 -31.57 -15.88
C THR A 131 -5.18 -31.68 -14.40
N MET A 132 -4.62 -30.62 -13.81
CA MET A 132 -4.20 -30.58 -12.41
C MET A 132 -5.28 -30.08 -11.46
N ILE A 133 -6.51 -29.80 -11.93
CA ILE A 133 -7.59 -29.24 -11.08
C ILE A 133 -7.91 -30.15 -9.89
N SER A 134 -7.88 -31.47 -10.06
CA SER A 134 -8.14 -32.43 -8.98
C SER A 134 -7.08 -32.39 -7.88
N SER A 135 -5.81 -32.11 -8.22
CA SER A 135 -4.68 -32.13 -7.27
C SER A 135 -4.24 -30.74 -6.82
N ILE A 136 -4.74 -29.66 -7.43
CA ILE A 136 -4.26 -28.29 -7.16
C ILE A 136 -4.45 -27.88 -5.70
N GLY A 137 -5.53 -28.35 -5.07
CA GLY A 137 -5.78 -28.16 -3.64
C GLY A 137 -4.64 -28.66 -2.77
N ASP A 138 -4.32 -29.93 -2.94
CA ASP A 138 -3.27 -30.62 -2.20
C ASP A 138 -1.91 -29.98 -2.45
N LEU A 139 -1.62 -29.59 -3.70
CA LEU A 139 -0.38 -28.89 -4.03
C LEU A 139 -0.24 -27.56 -3.29
N VAL A 140 -1.32 -26.77 -3.18
CA VAL A 140 -1.30 -25.52 -2.43
C VAL A 140 -1.15 -25.79 -0.93
N LYS A 141 -1.82 -26.82 -0.39
CA LYS A 141 -1.68 -27.25 1.02
C LYS A 141 -0.25 -27.70 1.37
N ILE A 142 0.34 -28.56 0.55
CA ILE A 142 1.73 -29.01 0.68
C ILE A 142 2.68 -27.81 0.67
N THR A 143 2.48 -26.89 -0.27
CA THR A 143 3.29 -25.67 -0.37
C THR A 143 3.13 -24.77 0.86
N GLY A 144 1.92 -24.64 1.38
CA GLY A 144 1.65 -23.94 2.65
C GLY A 144 2.40 -24.57 3.83
N GLY A 145 2.40 -25.89 3.93
CA GLY A 145 3.17 -26.64 4.93
C GLY A 145 4.68 -26.40 4.82
N ILE A 146 5.23 -26.45 3.60
CA ILE A 146 6.65 -26.14 3.32
C ILE A 146 6.96 -24.69 3.76
N LEU A 147 6.10 -23.74 3.42
CA LEU A 147 6.27 -22.34 3.83
C LEU A 147 6.29 -22.19 5.35
N ASN A 148 5.34 -22.78 6.06
CA ASN A 148 5.30 -22.74 7.51
C ASN A 148 6.54 -23.41 8.14
N LYS A 149 7.04 -24.51 7.57
CA LYS A 149 8.20 -25.23 8.12
C LYS A 149 9.52 -24.48 7.94
N TYR A 150 9.74 -23.88 6.77
CA TYR A 150 11.07 -23.41 6.37
C TYR A 150 11.20 -21.89 6.26
N LYS A 151 10.10 -21.13 6.18
CA LYS A 151 10.17 -19.66 6.16
C LYS A 151 9.98 -19.10 7.56
N ARG A 152 10.74 -18.06 7.87
CA ARG A 152 10.56 -17.28 9.09
C ARG A 152 9.20 -16.56 9.08
N PRO A 153 8.61 -16.28 10.26
CA PRO A 153 7.42 -15.45 10.36
C PRO A 153 7.60 -14.10 9.66
N LEU A 154 6.50 -13.51 9.19
CA LEU A 154 6.49 -12.22 8.51
C LEU A 154 6.70 -11.05 9.49
N VAL A 155 6.30 -11.22 10.75
CA VAL A 155 6.40 -10.20 11.79
C VAL A 155 7.42 -10.65 12.84
N CYS A 156 8.65 -10.12 12.75
CA CYS A 156 9.75 -10.47 13.69
C CYS A 156 10.65 -9.29 14.08
N ASN A 157 10.34 -8.03 13.72
CA ASN A 157 11.25 -6.89 13.94
C ASN A 157 10.63 -5.83 14.89
N PRO A 158 11.35 -5.41 15.95
CA PRO A 158 11.03 -4.24 16.79
C PRO A 158 10.67 -2.95 16.03
N GLU A 159 11.25 -2.70 14.85
CA GLU A 159 10.91 -1.52 14.01
C GLU A 159 9.40 -1.45 13.68
N ASN A 160 8.73 -2.59 13.58
CA ASN A 160 7.29 -2.62 13.31
C ASN A 160 6.47 -2.07 14.49
N GLU A 161 6.95 -2.23 15.71
CA GLU A 161 6.27 -1.74 16.92
C GLU A 161 6.33 -0.21 16.99
N GLU A 162 7.49 0.39 16.71
CA GLU A 162 7.63 1.84 16.66
C GLU A 162 6.73 2.45 15.57
N VAL A 163 6.71 1.84 14.38
CA VAL A 163 5.81 2.27 13.30
C VAL A 163 4.34 2.11 13.72
N ALA A 164 3.98 1.03 14.42
CA ALA A 164 2.62 0.83 14.90
C ALA A 164 2.21 1.90 15.91
N LYS A 165 3.07 2.23 16.88
CA LYS A 165 2.86 3.33 17.85
C LYS A 165 2.64 4.66 17.13
N LYS A 166 3.55 5.03 16.21
CA LYS A 166 3.40 6.23 15.37
C LYS A 166 2.09 6.25 14.58
N MET A 167 1.66 5.10 14.04
CA MET A 167 0.40 4.99 13.31
C MET A 167 -0.81 5.18 14.22
N LEU A 168 -0.79 4.66 15.45
CA LEU A 168 -1.84 4.86 16.45
C LEU A 168 -1.91 6.32 16.90
N ASP A 169 -0.76 6.92 17.23
CA ASP A 169 -0.67 8.34 17.65
C ASP A 169 -1.20 9.28 16.56
N ARG A 170 -0.88 9.01 15.29
CA ARG A 170 -1.42 9.80 14.16
C ARG A 170 -2.88 9.52 13.85
N SER A 171 -3.42 8.37 14.26
CA SER A 171 -4.79 7.96 13.90
C SER A 171 -5.87 8.80 14.57
N VAL A 172 -5.57 9.35 15.76
CA VAL A 172 -6.47 10.22 16.53
C VAL A 172 -6.39 11.69 16.11
N LEU A 173 -5.41 12.05 15.27
CA LEU A 173 -5.24 13.43 14.82
C LEU A 173 -6.27 13.81 13.75
N VAL A 174 -6.78 15.03 13.87
CA VAL A 174 -7.55 15.71 12.82
C VAL A 174 -6.60 16.28 11.78
N ASN A 175 -7.02 16.34 10.52
CA ASN A 175 -6.24 16.96 9.46
C ASN A 175 -6.44 18.48 9.49
N SER A 176 -5.61 19.20 10.26
CA SER A 176 -5.71 20.66 10.38
C SER A 176 -5.57 21.39 9.04
N LEU A 177 -4.79 20.85 8.10
CA LEU A 177 -4.65 21.45 6.77
C LEU A 177 -5.93 21.30 5.95
N GLN A 178 -6.63 20.16 6.06
CA GLN A 178 -7.96 20.00 5.47
C GLN A 178 -8.91 21.05 6.02
N THR A 179 -8.99 21.18 7.36
CA THR A 179 -9.85 22.17 8.02
C THR A 179 -9.56 23.58 7.51
N TYR A 180 -8.29 23.96 7.48
CA TYR A 180 -7.85 25.26 6.98
C TYR A 180 -8.26 25.50 5.51
N VAL A 181 -8.04 24.51 4.63
CA VAL A 181 -8.39 24.59 3.21
C VAL A 181 -9.89 24.73 2.99
N GLU A 182 -10.70 24.06 3.81
CA GLU A 182 -12.17 24.09 3.73
C GLU A 182 -12.74 25.40 4.29
N GLU A 183 -12.32 25.82 5.48
CA GLU A 183 -12.76 27.07 6.13
C GLU A 183 -12.43 28.31 5.31
N ASN A 184 -11.23 28.35 4.71
CA ASN A 184 -10.79 29.46 3.87
C ASN A 184 -11.26 29.34 2.40
N ASN A 185 -12.11 28.35 2.09
CA ASN A 185 -12.67 28.10 0.76
C ASN A 185 -11.61 27.97 -0.36
N LEU A 186 -10.40 27.50 -0.01
CA LEU A 186 -9.24 27.42 -0.89
C LEU A 186 -9.41 26.39 -2.02
N ILE A 187 -10.38 25.49 -1.89
CA ILE A 187 -10.76 24.56 -2.96
C ILE A 187 -11.39 25.30 -4.16
N ARG A 188 -12.16 26.37 -3.89
CA ARG A 188 -12.95 27.08 -4.92
C ARG A 188 -12.27 28.36 -5.38
N ARG A 189 -11.53 29.03 -4.50
CA ARG A 189 -10.82 30.28 -4.79
C ARG A 189 -9.62 30.02 -5.70
N ARG A 190 -9.77 30.18 -7.01
CA ARG A 190 -8.66 29.97 -7.97
C ARG A 190 -7.70 31.16 -8.05
N THR A 191 -8.17 32.38 -7.79
CA THR A 191 -7.41 33.63 -7.96
C THR A 191 -6.27 33.81 -6.96
N VAL A 192 -6.30 33.07 -5.84
CA VAL A 192 -5.25 33.07 -4.82
C VAL A 192 -4.05 32.22 -5.22
N TYR A 193 -4.13 31.48 -6.33
CA TYR A 193 -3.06 30.61 -6.77
C TYR A 193 -2.30 31.19 -7.96
N LEU A 194 -0.98 31.08 -7.93
CA LEU A 194 -0.10 31.44 -9.03
C LEU A 194 0.60 30.19 -9.57
N PRO A 195 0.56 29.96 -10.89
CA PRO A 195 1.40 28.95 -11.53
C PRO A 195 2.87 29.19 -11.20
N ILE A 196 3.53 28.16 -10.72
CA ILE A 196 4.98 28.16 -10.50
C ILE A 196 5.63 27.88 -11.86
N ASN A 197 5.49 28.82 -12.80
CA ASN A 197 6.08 28.68 -14.12
C ASN A 197 7.59 28.77 -14.00
N ALA A 198 8.29 27.62 -14.09
CA ALA A 198 9.70 27.40 -14.44
C ALA A 198 10.74 28.51 -14.14
N SER A 199 10.56 29.27 -13.07
CA SER A 199 11.43 30.34 -12.59
C SER A 199 11.80 30.05 -11.13
N GLY A 200 12.78 29.16 -10.99
CA GLY A 200 13.75 29.02 -9.89
C GLY A 200 13.27 28.94 -8.44
N THR A 201 12.70 30.02 -7.91
CA THR A 201 12.91 30.39 -6.49
C THR A 201 11.95 29.73 -5.50
N VAL A 202 10.68 29.51 -5.87
CA VAL A 202 9.72 28.81 -4.98
C VAL A 202 10.13 27.36 -4.78
N LEU A 203 10.64 26.75 -5.84
CA LEU A 203 11.22 25.42 -5.77
C LEU A 203 12.53 25.46 -4.95
N GLU A 204 13.36 26.50 -5.00
CA GLU A 204 14.53 26.61 -4.11
C GLU A 204 14.15 26.62 -2.62
N ASN A 205 13.02 27.22 -2.27
CA ASN A 205 12.54 27.30 -0.89
C ASN A 205 11.88 26.02 -0.37
N PHE A 206 11.50 25.09 -1.25
CA PHE A 206 10.95 23.80 -0.83
C PHE A 206 12.05 22.95 -0.15
N PRO A 207 11.77 22.34 1.02
CA PRO A 207 12.80 21.65 1.79
C PRO A 207 13.33 20.40 1.09
N LYS A 208 14.63 20.15 1.25
CA LYS A 208 15.27 18.90 0.86
C LYS A 208 14.86 17.81 1.84
N LEU A 209 14.30 16.72 1.33
CA LEU A 209 13.83 15.57 2.09
C LEU A 209 14.78 14.39 1.87
N THR A 210 15.11 13.67 2.93
CA THR A 210 15.81 12.39 2.83
C THR A 210 14.81 11.25 2.59
N GLU A 211 15.30 10.07 2.16
CA GLU A 211 14.44 8.88 2.06
C GLU A 211 13.81 8.49 3.40
N GLU A 212 14.53 8.69 4.50
CA GLU A 212 14.05 8.39 5.86
C GLU A 212 12.87 9.29 6.23
N MET A 213 12.98 10.60 5.99
CA MET A 213 11.89 11.55 6.22
C MET A 213 10.65 11.19 5.40
N LEU A 214 10.84 10.82 4.13
CA LEU A 214 9.75 10.37 3.28
C LEU A 214 9.11 9.07 3.81
N ARG A 215 9.90 8.13 4.32
CA ARG A 215 9.39 6.89 4.93
C ARG A 215 8.59 7.16 6.21
N ASP A 216 9.01 8.12 7.03
CA ASP A 216 8.27 8.52 8.24
C ASP A 216 6.96 9.24 7.87
N ILE A 217 6.96 10.07 6.82
CA ILE A 217 5.74 10.69 6.31
C ILE A 217 4.77 9.64 5.74
N THR A 218 5.24 8.68 4.95
CA THR A 218 4.37 7.69 4.30
C THR A 218 3.97 6.52 5.21
N LEU A 219 4.70 6.31 6.31
CA LEU A 219 4.58 5.14 7.21
C LEU A 219 4.63 3.81 6.42
N GLY A 220 5.51 3.76 5.43
CA GLY A 220 5.74 2.58 4.59
C GLY A 220 6.26 2.87 3.20
N ILE A 221 6.88 1.86 2.60
CA ILE A 221 7.57 1.96 1.31
C ILE A 221 6.62 1.89 0.09
N TYR A 222 5.38 1.46 0.26
CA TYR A 222 4.49 1.18 -0.86
C TYR A 222 4.21 2.43 -1.70
N GLN A 223 3.83 3.54 -1.06
CA GLN A 223 3.58 4.80 -1.74
C GLN A 223 4.85 5.36 -2.40
N LEU A 224 6.02 5.21 -1.75
CA LEU A 224 7.31 5.64 -2.30
C LEU A 224 7.70 4.83 -3.55
N LYS A 225 7.44 3.51 -3.57
CA LYS A 225 7.67 2.68 -4.77
C LYS A 225 6.81 3.10 -5.96
N GLN A 226 5.63 3.67 -5.71
CA GLN A 226 4.74 4.17 -6.75
C GLN A 226 5.08 5.59 -7.20
N ALA A 227 5.76 6.38 -6.35
CA ALA A 227 6.04 7.80 -6.60
C ALA A 227 6.75 8.06 -7.95
N PRO A 228 7.84 7.36 -8.33
CA PRO A 228 8.50 7.60 -9.62
C PRO A 228 7.59 7.38 -10.83
N GLY A 229 6.68 6.41 -10.75
CA GLY A 229 5.72 6.13 -11.82
C GLY A 229 4.74 7.29 -12.00
N TYR A 230 4.13 7.74 -10.90
CA TYR A 230 3.25 8.92 -10.88
C TYR A 230 3.99 10.16 -11.40
N THR A 231 5.20 10.43 -10.89
CA THR A 231 5.97 11.60 -11.31
C THR A 231 6.26 11.60 -12.81
N ARG A 232 6.68 10.47 -13.39
CA ARG A 232 6.95 10.39 -14.85
C ARG A 232 5.69 10.58 -15.70
N GLU A 233 4.57 9.99 -15.29
CA GLU A 233 3.30 10.12 -16.01
C GLU A 233 2.84 11.58 -16.06
N HIS A 234 3.00 12.29 -14.95
CA HIS A 234 2.50 13.66 -14.82
C HIS A 234 3.48 14.74 -15.32
N LEU A 235 4.79 14.46 -15.37
CA LEU A 235 5.77 15.35 -16.01
C LEU A 235 5.87 15.17 -17.54
N SER A 236 5.15 14.21 -18.14
CA SER A 236 5.13 14.03 -19.59
C SER A 236 4.42 15.19 -20.30
N GLU A 237 4.69 15.41 -21.59
CA GLU A 237 4.05 16.46 -22.42
C GLU A 237 2.50 16.36 -22.46
N SER A 238 1.95 15.21 -22.09
CA SER A 238 0.51 14.94 -21.99
C SER A 238 -0.04 14.93 -20.55
N GLY A 239 0.82 15.16 -19.56
CA GLY A 239 0.50 15.10 -18.14
C GLY A 239 -0.09 16.39 -17.60
N ASN A 240 -1.16 16.28 -16.81
CA ASN A 240 -1.79 17.42 -16.12
C ASN A 240 -1.15 17.64 -14.73
N TYR A 241 0.12 18.06 -14.69
CA TYR A 241 0.81 18.43 -13.45
C TYR A 241 0.88 19.95 -13.31
N GLU A 242 -0.04 20.52 -12.54
CA GLU A 242 -0.11 21.96 -12.31
C GLU A 242 0.35 22.25 -10.88
N LEU A 243 1.54 22.86 -10.75
CA LEU A 243 2.11 23.35 -9.50
C LEU A 243 1.71 24.81 -9.28
N LEU A 244 1.04 25.07 -8.16
CA LEU A 244 0.42 26.35 -7.87
C LEU A 244 0.80 26.80 -6.46
N LEU A 245 1.33 28.02 -6.30
CA LEU A 245 1.63 28.59 -4.97
C LEU A 245 0.46 29.47 -4.50
N CYS A 246 0.12 29.40 -3.20
CA CYS A 246 -0.84 30.30 -2.60
C CYS A 246 -0.22 31.70 -2.39
N LYS A 247 -0.80 32.74 -2.97
CA LYS A 247 -0.41 34.15 -2.77
C LYS A 247 -0.54 34.60 -1.32
N GLU A 248 -1.49 34.02 -0.60
CA GLU A 248 -1.81 34.37 0.78
C GLU A 248 -0.93 33.60 1.78
N SER A 249 -0.15 32.62 1.32
CA SER A 249 0.74 31.80 2.15
C SER A 249 1.87 31.20 1.32
N GLU A 250 3.08 31.74 1.47
CA GLU A 250 4.27 31.33 0.72
C GLU A 250 4.75 29.89 1.04
N THR A 251 4.23 29.29 2.11
CA THR A 251 4.49 27.90 2.53
C THR A 251 3.44 26.90 2.03
N LEU A 252 2.38 27.37 1.39
CA LEU A 252 1.26 26.53 0.98
C LEU A 252 1.28 26.26 -0.52
N LEU A 253 1.68 25.04 -0.86
CA LEU A 253 1.67 24.54 -2.23
C LEU A 253 0.34 23.85 -2.53
N GLN A 254 -0.29 24.20 -3.65
CA GLN A 254 -1.36 23.43 -4.27
C GLN A 254 -0.81 22.69 -5.50
N VAL A 255 -1.22 21.42 -5.66
CA VAL A 255 -0.87 20.64 -6.85
C VAL A 255 -2.13 19.99 -7.39
N LYS A 256 -2.31 20.04 -8.71
CA LYS A 256 -3.29 19.22 -9.41
C LYS A 256 -2.59 18.04 -10.07
N ILE A 257 -3.18 16.86 -9.89
CA ILE A 257 -2.63 15.60 -10.36
C ILE A 257 -3.76 14.70 -10.87
N GLN A 258 -3.56 14.10 -12.03
CA GLN A 258 -4.53 13.19 -12.63
C GLN A 258 -4.51 11.83 -11.91
N SER A 259 -5.67 11.18 -11.82
CA SER A 259 -5.76 9.84 -11.24
C SER A 259 -5.25 8.78 -12.22
N ARG A 260 -4.37 7.88 -11.76
CA ARG A 260 -3.96 6.68 -12.54
C ARG A 260 -5.12 5.74 -12.90
N HIS A 261 -6.24 5.85 -12.17
CA HIS A 261 -7.40 4.96 -12.32
C HIS A 261 -8.46 5.53 -13.24
N SER A 262 -8.35 6.82 -13.60
CA SER A 262 -9.32 7.48 -14.47
C SER A 262 -8.70 8.70 -15.13
N LYS A 263 -8.69 8.70 -16.47
CA LYS A 263 -8.22 9.83 -17.27
C LYS A 263 -9.05 11.11 -17.05
N SER A 264 -10.31 11.00 -16.60
CA SER A 264 -11.16 12.16 -16.36
C SER A 264 -11.09 12.71 -14.93
N THR A 265 -10.44 12.00 -14.01
CA THR A 265 -10.40 12.40 -12.60
C THR A 265 -9.12 13.14 -12.29
N ILE A 266 -9.25 14.39 -11.84
CA ILE A 266 -8.15 15.21 -11.33
C ILE A 266 -8.34 15.36 -9.83
N HIS A 267 -7.29 15.09 -9.07
CA HIS A 267 -7.21 15.36 -7.65
C HIS A 267 -6.41 16.63 -7.41
N THR A 268 -6.95 17.52 -6.59
CA THR A 268 -6.21 18.64 -6.02
C THR A 268 -5.64 18.20 -4.67
N LEU A 269 -4.41 18.59 -4.37
CA LEU A 269 -3.77 18.40 -3.08
C LEU A 269 -3.07 19.67 -2.63
N TRP A 270 -2.85 19.76 -1.32
CA TRP A 270 -2.15 20.83 -0.65
C TRP A 270 -1.04 20.26 0.23
N ILE A 271 0.08 20.96 0.28
CA ILE A 271 1.22 20.66 1.15
C ILE A 271 1.62 21.96 1.81
N ASP A 272 1.59 21.96 3.13
CA ASP A 272 2.15 23.04 3.95
C ASP A 272 3.54 22.61 4.44
N TYR A 273 4.55 23.43 4.21
CA TYR A 273 5.95 23.11 4.45
C TYR A 273 6.69 24.26 5.12
N ASN A 274 7.80 23.96 5.78
CA ASN A 274 8.70 24.99 6.30
C ASN A 274 9.82 25.23 5.29
N ALA A 275 10.04 26.50 4.94
CA ALA A 275 11.11 26.88 4.03
C ALA A 275 12.48 26.73 4.72
N GLY A 276 13.49 26.29 3.94
CA GLY A 276 14.87 26.18 4.41
C GLY A 276 15.36 24.73 4.60
N SER A 277 16.68 24.54 4.43
CA SER A 277 17.31 23.21 4.34
C SER A 277 17.58 22.51 5.68
N SER A 278 17.40 23.20 6.82
CA SER A 278 17.83 22.72 8.15
C SER A 278 16.68 22.60 9.15
N VAL A 279 15.42 22.52 8.68
CA VAL A 279 14.25 22.45 9.56
C VAL A 279 14.00 21.02 10.01
N GLN A 280 13.93 20.79 11.32
CA GLN A 280 13.68 19.48 11.93
C GLN A 280 12.35 18.85 11.48
N LYS A 281 11.36 19.68 11.14
CA LYS A 281 10.08 19.29 10.55
C LYS A 281 9.86 20.04 9.23
N PRO A 282 10.29 19.50 8.07
CA PRO A 282 10.19 20.22 6.80
C PRO A 282 8.76 20.29 6.25
N VAL A 283 7.88 19.34 6.62
CA VAL A 283 6.49 19.29 6.15
C VAL A 283 5.57 19.41 7.36
N ASN A 284 4.73 20.45 7.38
CA ASN A 284 3.78 20.72 8.45
C ASN A 284 2.52 19.86 8.32
N GLY A 285 2.02 19.69 7.09
CA GLY A 285 0.83 18.91 6.82
C GLY A 285 0.56 18.70 5.32
N TRP A 286 -0.38 17.81 5.02
CA TRP A 286 -0.84 17.54 3.67
C TRP A 286 -2.34 17.23 3.66
N TYR A 287 -3.00 17.57 2.56
CA TYR A 287 -4.38 17.20 2.29
C TYR A 287 -4.54 16.91 0.80
N CYS A 288 -5.31 15.88 0.44
CA CYS A 288 -5.62 15.59 -0.95
C CYS A 288 -7.09 15.25 -1.10
N THR A 289 -7.73 15.72 -2.16
CA THR A 289 -9.15 15.45 -2.49
C THR A 289 -9.44 14.01 -2.94
N CYS A 290 -8.43 13.14 -3.02
CA CYS A 290 -8.67 11.73 -3.34
C CYS A 290 -9.37 10.99 -2.19
N LYS A 291 -9.94 9.81 -2.48
CA LYS A 291 -10.77 9.04 -1.55
C LYS A 291 -10.23 8.90 -0.12
N VAL A 292 -8.91 8.76 0.04
CA VAL A 292 -8.21 8.55 1.33
C VAL A 292 -7.28 9.70 1.70
N GLY A 293 -7.35 10.81 0.97
CA GLY A 293 -6.37 11.89 1.04
C GLY A 293 -6.49 12.80 2.26
N ALA A 294 -7.54 12.62 3.06
CA ALA A 294 -7.72 13.27 4.36
C ALA A 294 -6.93 12.60 5.51
N ARG A 295 -6.40 11.39 5.30
CA ARG A 295 -5.75 10.61 6.37
C ARG A 295 -4.46 11.27 6.90
N MET A 296 -4.22 11.08 8.19
CA MET A 296 -2.99 11.44 8.90
C MET A 296 -2.05 10.23 9.10
N VAL A 297 -2.60 9.01 9.04
CA VAL A 297 -1.80 7.80 9.05
C VAL A 297 -1.18 7.58 7.67
N GLY A 298 0.06 8.06 7.51
CA GLY A 298 0.73 8.11 6.23
C GLY A 298 0.10 9.13 5.28
N CYS A 299 0.41 9.06 3.99
CA CYS A 299 -0.19 9.94 2.98
C CYS A 299 -0.62 9.14 1.73
N CYS A 300 -1.48 9.71 0.88
CA CYS A 300 -1.90 9.04 -0.35
C CYS A 300 -0.75 9.02 -1.40
N ALA A 301 -0.89 8.22 -2.45
CA ALA A 301 0.14 8.10 -3.49
C ALA A 301 0.43 9.45 -4.19
N HIS A 302 -0.58 10.31 -4.33
CA HIS A 302 -0.44 11.64 -4.92
C HIS A 302 0.46 12.56 -4.08
N VAL A 303 0.22 12.62 -2.76
CA VAL A 303 1.06 13.42 -1.85
C VAL A 303 2.48 12.85 -1.83
N ALA A 304 2.62 11.53 -1.73
CA ALA A 304 3.93 10.87 -1.75
C ALA A 304 4.71 11.16 -3.02
N SER A 305 4.07 11.17 -4.21
CA SER A 305 4.75 11.48 -5.46
C SER A 305 5.23 12.93 -5.54
N VAL A 306 4.44 13.88 -5.03
CA VAL A 306 4.84 15.29 -4.99
C VAL A 306 6.01 15.50 -4.02
N LEU A 307 5.91 14.97 -2.79
CA LEU A 307 6.99 15.07 -1.80
C LEU A 307 8.29 14.40 -2.29
N TRP A 308 8.18 13.23 -2.92
CA TRP A 308 9.34 12.53 -3.48
C TRP A 308 9.99 13.34 -4.62
N TYR A 309 9.19 13.89 -5.53
CA TYR A 309 9.70 14.68 -6.65
C TYR A 309 10.35 15.98 -6.18
N LEU A 310 9.61 16.78 -5.40
CA LEU A 310 10.04 18.11 -4.95
C LEU A 310 11.08 18.07 -3.83
N GLY A 311 11.04 17.05 -2.96
CA GLY A 311 11.95 16.98 -1.82
C GLY A 311 13.21 16.15 -2.06
N LEU A 312 13.17 15.15 -2.97
CA LEU A 312 14.28 14.20 -3.14
C LEU A 312 14.81 14.16 -4.58
N GLU A 313 13.98 13.77 -5.56
CA GLU A 313 14.45 13.43 -6.91
C GLU A 313 15.14 14.61 -7.61
N ARG A 314 14.56 15.80 -7.53
CA ARG A 314 15.12 16.99 -8.19
C ARG A 314 16.50 17.40 -7.67
N HIS A 315 16.82 17.08 -6.41
CA HIS A 315 18.12 17.37 -5.80
C HIS A 315 19.16 16.27 -6.07
N MET A 316 18.70 15.05 -6.38
CA MET A 316 19.59 13.98 -6.87
C MET A 316 20.05 14.25 -8.30
N LYS A 317 19.20 14.84 -9.15
CA LYS A 317 19.56 15.21 -10.53
C LYS A 317 20.63 16.31 -10.60
N SER A 318 20.67 17.24 -9.65
CA SER A 318 21.72 18.26 -9.56
C SER A 318 23.10 17.71 -9.15
N LEU A 319 23.19 16.46 -8.70
CA LEU A 319 24.45 15.80 -8.31
C LEU A 319 25.08 14.95 -9.42
N LYS A 320 24.43 14.77 -10.57
CA LYS A 320 25.01 14.09 -11.73
C LYS A 320 25.32 15.12 -12.81
N PRO A 321 26.61 15.42 -13.09
CA PRO A 321 26.97 16.14 -14.29
C PRO A 321 26.46 15.36 -15.51
N SER A 322 25.85 16.07 -16.43
CA SER A 322 25.28 15.57 -17.67
C SER A 322 26.19 14.57 -18.39
N ARG A 323 25.70 13.34 -18.56
CA ARG A 323 26.00 12.56 -19.76
C ARG A 323 24.69 12.13 -20.39
N LEU A 324 24.51 12.61 -21.62
CA LEU A 324 23.48 12.21 -22.56
C LEU A 324 23.52 10.70 -22.81
N SER A 325 22.32 10.19 -23.07
CA SER A 325 21.96 8.92 -23.74
C SER A 325 22.38 7.60 -23.10
N GLY A 326 21.38 6.75 -22.86
CA GLY A 326 21.56 5.32 -22.63
C GLY A 326 20.51 4.77 -21.67
N ASN A 327 19.58 3.98 -22.20
CA ASN A 327 18.68 3.14 -21.43
C ASN A 327 19.39 2.51 -20.21
N THR A 328 18.87 2.72 -19.01
CA THR A 328 19.25 1.86 -17.88
C THR A 328 18.06 1.62 -16.98
N SER A 329 17.55 0.40 -17.12
CA SER A 329 16.69 -0.31 -16.18
C SER A 329 17.31 -0.23 -14.78
N ILE A 330 16.60 0.40 -13.83
CA ILE A 330 17.00 0.33 -12.42
C ILE A 330 16.53 -1.02 -11.88
N SER A 331 17.47 -1.98 -11.83
CA SER A 331 17.31 -3.22 -11.07
C SER A 331 17.48 -2.91 -9.59
N TYR A 332 16.43 -3.16 -8.81
CA TYR A 332 16.54 -3.22 -7.35
C TYR A 332 17.02 -4.61 -6.97
N ALA A 333 18.33 -4.81 -6.87
CA ALA A 333 18.92 -6.02 -6.33
C ALA A 333 19.16 -5.85 -4.82
N HIS A 334 18.26 -6.43 -4.02
CA HIS A 334 18.60 -6.90 -2.68
C HIS A 334 18.29 -8.40 -2.66
N THR A 335 19.23 -9.18 -3.16
CA THR A 335 19.33 -10.61 -2.88
C THR A 335 20.68 -10.83 -2.25
N SER A 336 20.66 -11.10 -0.94
CA SER A 336 21.77 -11.69 -0.22
C SER A 336 22.02 -13.08 -0.81
N THR A 337 22.93 -13.18 -1.77
CA THR A 337 23.49 -14.45 -2.22
C THR A 337 24.68 -14.78 -1.34
N LEU A 338 24.50 -15.78 -0.47
CA LEU A 338 25.59 -16.50 0.16
C LEU A 338 26.49 -17.08 -0.94
N SER A 339 27.75 -16.67 -0.94
CA SER A 339 28.81 -17.22 -1.76
C SER A 339 29.17 -18.62 -1.27
N VAL A 340 28.93 -19.63 -2.11
CA VAL A 340 29.55 -20.96 -1.96
C VAL A 340 30.78 -20.97 -2.87
N ASN A 341 31.95 -21.10 -2.25
CA ASN A 341 33.23 -21.26 -2.96
C ASN A 341 33.30 -22.63 -3.65
N PRO A 342 33.79 -22.72 -4.91
CA PRO A 342 34.10 -23.98 -5.55
C PRO A 342 35.62 -24.26 -5.56
N SER A 343 36.04 -25.23 -4.77
CA SER A 343 37.28 -26.03 -4.90
C SER A 343 37.22 -27.06 -3.75
N THR A 344 37.42 -28.37 -3.92
CA THR A 344 38.43 -29.08 -4.71
C THR A 344 38.11 -30.59 -4.74
N SER A 345 38.28 -31.19 -5.93
CA SER A 345 38.86 -32.52 -6.23
C SER A 345 38.34 -33.84 -5.66
N ALA A 346 38.33 -34.82 -6.60
CA ALA A 346 38.40 -36.28 -6.47
C ALA A 346 37.09 -36.97 -6.03
N GLY A 347 36.52 -37.97 -6.71
CA GLY A 347 37.04 -38.89 -7.73
C GLY A 347 36.61 -40.30 -7.31
N ILE A 348 36.37 -41.17 -8.31
CA ILE A 348 36.45 -42.64 -8.27
C ILE A 348 35.14 -43.44 -8.09
N GLU A 349 34.89 -44.27 -9.14
CA GLU A 349 34.21 -45.59 -9.25
C GLU A 349 32.74 -45.71 -8.81
N GLU A 350 31.84 -46.37 -9.55
CA GLU A 350 31.86 -47.21 -10.76
C GLU A 350 30.45 -47.16 -11.37
#